data_AF-Q1IT68-F1
#
_entry.id   AF-Q1IT68-F1
#
_cell.length_a   1.000
_cell.length_b   1.000
_cell.length_c   1.000
_cell.angle_alpha   90.00
_cell.angle_beta   90.00
_cell.angle_gamma   90.00
#
_symmetry.space_group_name_H-M   'P 1'
#
loop_
_entity.id
_entity.type
_entity.pdbx_description
1 polymer ?
#
loop_
_entity_poly.entity_id
_entity_poly.type
_entity_poly.pdbx_seq_one_letter_code
_entity_poly.pdbx_strand_id
1 'polypeptide(L)'
;MIRNAIAILRSGRVLGLHLVGNALLLVAASLWLLLPEAHVWQLIITGVCALAILFLALWLHTSTLEYAANPGPENFRIAFRPSFLRMLWLFLGVAVLFLLMWYVDRLTDRQYQIADYLYAKMPPSLRPKDGASVYYARLGVIISIVFWFLLPSLMLPLIAARVIGARVRAGLKTLIRWRYWLAMIVTVCVGVWLTTVLLNWKPGKSLSAQEGSLIFRMALGYLLATTSWLTTAGLLGYFVRTNSDIVGNSAPEPAK
;
A
#
# COMPACT_ATOMS: atom_id res chain seq x y z
N MET A 1 -5.09 -15.11 -11.36
CA MET A 1 -5.36 -13.87 -10.60
C MET A 1 -6.07 -14.18 -9.28
N ILE A 2 -7.40 -14.41 -9.29
CA ILE A 2 -8.17 -14.65 -8.05
C ILE A 2 -7.65 -15.86 -7.26
N ARG A 3 -7.27 -16.94 -7.95
CA ARG A 3 -6.68 -18.13 -7.30
C ARG A 3 -5.42 -17.81 -6.47
N ASN A 4 -4.53 -16.93 -6.94
CA ASN A 4 -3.32 -16.55 -6.18
C ASN A 4 -3.65 -15.71 -4.95
N ALA A 5 -4.57 -14.74 -5.09
CA ALA A 5 -5.05 -13.96 -3.96
C ALA A 5 -5.71 -14.84 -2.90
N ILE A 6 -6.58 -15.78 -3.31
CA ILE A 6 -7.20 -16.76 -2.43
C ILE A 6 -6.15 -17.67 -1.78
N ALA A 7 -5.13 -18.12 -2.53
CA ALA A 7 -4.09 -18.99 -2.00
C ALA A 7 -3.32 -18.32 -0.85
N ILE A 8 -3.01 -17.02 -0.96
CA ILE A 8 -2.39 -16.26 0.13
C ILE A 8 -3.33 -16.13 1.32
N LEU A 9 -4.58 -15.74 1.10
CA LEU A 9 -5.57 -15.58 2.18
C LEU A 9 -5.86 -16.90 2.90
N ARG A 10 -5.81 -18.04 2.19
CA ARG A 10 -5.97 -19.37 2.77
C ARG A 10 -4.71 -19.88 3.48
N SER A 11 -3.56 -19.26 3.28
CA SER A 11 -2.34 -19.62 3.98
C SER A 11 -2.41 -19.09 5.41
N GLY A 12 -2.88 -19.93 6.33
CA GLY A 12 -2.99 -19.57 7.76
C GLY A 12 -1.68 -19.07 8.37
N ARG A 13 -0.53 -19.53 7.86
CA ARG A 13 0.79 -19.04 8.26
C ARG A 13 1.01 -17.58 7.84
N VAL A 14 0.76 -17.25 6.57
CA VAL A 14 0.95 -15.87 6.06
C VAL A 14 -0.08 -14.93 6.68
N LEU A 15 -1.34 -15.36 6.77
CA LEU A 15 -2.40 -14.59 7.40
C LEU A 15 -2.09 -14.32 8.88
N GLY A 16 -1.72 -15.35 9.64
CA GLY A 16 -1.34 -15.23 11.05
C GLY A 16 -0.12 -14.33 11.26
N LEU A 17 0.91 -14.46 10.41
CA LEU A 17 2.08 -13.58 10.45
C LEU A 17 1.71 -12.12 10.20
N HIS A 18 0.79 -11.84 9.28
CA HIS A 18 0.36 -10.47 9.05
C HIS A 18 -0.54 -9.95 10.17
N LEU A 19 -1.48 -10.75 10.66
CA LEU A 19 -2.37 -10.34 11.75
C LEU A 19 -1.62 -10.08 13.07
N VAL A 20 -0.65 -10.92 13.41
CA VAL A 20 0.15 -10.74 14.63
C VAL A 20 1.30 -9.78 14.38
N GLY A 21 2.04 -9.94 13.28
CA GLY A 21 3.20 -9.14 12.95
C GLY A 21 2.87 -7.67 12.73
N ASN A 22 1.82 -7.33 11.97
CA ASN A 22 1.44 -5.93 11.79
C ASN A 22 0.91 -5.31 13.10
N ALA A 23 0.23 -6.07 13.96
CA ALA A 23 -0.22 -5.60 15.26
C ALA A 23 0.97 -5.30 16.18
N LEU A 24 1.94 -6.22 16.25
CA LEU A 24 3.18 -6.01 17.01
C LEU A 24 3.99 -4.84 16.45
N LEU A 25 4.09 -4.68 15.13
CA LEU A 25 4.74 -3.53 14.50
C LEU A 25 4.03 -2.22 14.85
N LEU A 26 2.69 -2.20 14.85
CA LEU A 26 1.92 -1.01 15.21
C LEU A 26 2.15 -0.64 16.69
N VAL A 27 2.09 -1.62 17.59
CA VAL A 27 2.38 -1.41 19.02
C VAL A 27 3.82 -0.94 19.21
N ALA A 28 4.79 -1.60 18.57
CA ALA A 28 6.20 -1.23 18.66
C ALA A 28 6.45 0.19 18.15
N ALA A 29 5.86 0.57 17.01
CA ALA A 29 5.95 1.92 16.48
C ALA A 29 5.30 2.95 17.41
N SER A 30 4.18 2.59 18.04
CA SER A 30 3.48 3.47 18.99
C SER A 30 4.31 3.68 20.26
N LEU A 31 4.89 2.62 20.81
CA LEU A 31 5.77 2.68 21.97
C LEU A 31 7.10 3.40 21.66
N TRP A 32 7.61 3.22 20.45
CA TRP A 32 8.82 3.90 19.99
C TRP A 32 8.66 5.42 19.99
N LEU A 33 7.48 5.94 19.61
CA LEU A 33 7.17 7.38 19.66
C LEU A 33 7.09 7.96 21.09
N LEU A 34 7.01 7.10 22.12
CA LEU A 34 6.96 7.51 23.53
C LEU A 34 8.35 7.50 24.20
N LEU A 35 9.40 7.07 23.49
CA LEU A 35 10.74 7.03 24.06
C LEU A 35 11.27 8.46 24.27
N PRO A 36 11.73 8.82 25.48
CA PRO A 36 12.30 10.13 25.74
C PRO A 36 13.70 10.26 25.12
N GLU A 37 14.05 11.45 24.64
CA GLU A 37 15.34 11.75 23.99
C GLU A 37 16.16 12.76 24.81
N ALA A 38 16.33 12.52 26.11
CA ALA A 38 17.09 13.41 27.00
C ALA A 38 18.60 13.14 26.98
N HIS A 39 19.03 11.94 26.60
CA HIS A 39 20.45 11.53 26.62
C HIS A 39 20.85 10.82 25.31
N VAL A 40 22.12 10.91 24.95
CA VAL A 40 22.67 10.28 23.72
C VAL A 40 22.41 8.77 23.67
N TRP A 41 22.50 8.06 24.80
CA TRP A 41 22.22 6.62 24.83
C TRP A 41 20.74 6.32 24.53
N GLN A 42 19.82 7.21 24.92
CA GLN A 42 18.39 7.08 24.57
C GLN A 42 18.20 7.24 23.07
N LEU A 43 18.88 8.23 22.46
CA LEU A 43 18.88 8.41 21.01
C LEU A 43 19.39 7.17 20.27
N ILE A 44 20.47 6.54 20.76
CA ILE A 44 21.00 5.30 20.18
C ILE A 44 19.96 4.17 20.28
N ILE A 45 19.33 3.98 21.44
CA ILE A 45 18.28 2.96 21.63
C ILE A 45 17.09 3.23 20.71
N THR A 46 16.61 4.48 20.65
CA THR A 46 15.53 4.89 19.75
C THR A 46 15.89 4.60 18.30
N GLY A 47 17.13 4.88 17.88
CA GLY A 47 17.63 4.54 16.55
C GLY A 47 17.65 3.03 16.26
N VAL A 48 18.14 2.22 17.20
CA VAL A 48 18.14 0.75 17.07
C VAL A 48 16.71 0.19 17.00
N CYS A 49 15.80 0.69 17.83
CA CYS A 49 14.38 0.32 17.80
C CYS A 49 13.74 0.67 16.45
N ALA A 50 13.99 1.88 15.93
CA ALA A 50 13.48 2.28 14.61
C ALA A 50 13.98 1.35 13.50
N LEU A 51 15.27 1.03 13.50
CA LEU A 51 15.86 0.10 12.52
C LEU A 51 15.29 -1.31 12.65
N ALA A 52 15.06 -1.80 13.86
CA ALA A 52 14.44 -3.11 14.10
C ALA A 52 12.99 -3.16 13.58
N ILE A 53 12.18 -2.13 13.87
CA ILE A 53 10.81 -2.00 13.37
C ILE A 53 10.81 -1.96 11.83
N LEU A 54 11.67 -1.13 11.24
CA LEU A 54 11.81 -1.02 9.78
C LEU A 54 12.23 -2.35 9.15
N PHE A 55 13.23 -3.02 9.72
CA PHE A 55 13.70 -4.32 9.24
C PHE A 55 12.59 -5.36 9.27
N LEU A 56 11.86 -5.48 10.37
CA LEU A 56 10.76 -6.44 10.51
C LEU A 56 9.60 -6.13 9.56
N ALA A 57 9.26 -4.84 9.38
CA ALA A 57 8.26 -4.42 8.41
C ALA A 57 8.68 -4.78 6.97
N LEU A 58 9.90 -4.43 6.57
CA LEU A 58 10.43 -4.75 5.24
C LEU A 58 10.52 -6.27 5.03
N TRP A 59 11.00 -7.02 6.03
CA TRP A 59 11.07 -8.47 6.00
C TRP A 59 9.70 -9.08 5.72
N LEU A 60 8.69 -8.71 6.51
CA LEU A 60 7.34 -9.25 6.40
C LEU A 60 6.76 -8.97 5.02
N HIS A 61 6.84 -7.72 4.55
CA HIS A 61 6.22 -7.31 3.29
C HIS A 61 6.95 -7.85 2.06
N THR A 62 8.30 -7.90 2.07
CA THR A 62 9.06 -8.53 0.98
C THR A 62 8.84 -10.02 0.89
N SER A 63 8.83 -10.71 2.02
CA SER A 63 8.59 -12.16 2.08
C SER A 63 7.21 -12.52 1.55
N THR A 64 6.19 -11.71 1.87
CA THR A 64 4.83 -11.89 1.34
C THR A 64 4.76 -11.66 -0.17
N LEU A 65 5.44 -10.64 -0.71
CA LEU A 65 5.50 -10.41 -2.17
C LEU A 65 6.22 -11.56 -2.90
N GLU A 66 7.30 -12.07 -2.33
CA GLU A 66 8.02 -13.24 -2.86
C GLU A 66 7.13 -14.50 -2.83
N TYR A 67 6.50 -14.79 -1.70
CA TYR A 67 5.58 -15.92 -1.54
C TYR A 67 4.40 -15.81 -2.52
N ALA A 68 3.90 -14.60 -2.74
CA ALA A 68 2.78 -14.33 -3.64
C ALA A 68 3.05 -14.68 -5.10
N ALA A 69 4.32 -14.65 -5.52
CA ALA A 69 4.71 -15.02 -6.87
C ALA A 69 4.50 -16.51 -7.14
N ASN A 70 4.76 -17.36 -6.13
CA ASN A 70 4.64 -18.82 -6.21
C ASN A 70 4.04 -19.39 -4.90
N PRO A 71 2.73 -19.16 -4.65
CA PRO A 71 2.12 -19.56 -3.39
C PRO A 71 2.02 -21.09 -3.29
N GLY A 72 2.66 -21.65 -2.28
CA GLY A 72 2.65 -23.09 -1.97
C GLY A 72 3.29 -23.37 -0.61
N PRO A 73 2.82 -24.36 0.17
CA PRO A 73 3.36 -24.65 1.50
C PRO A 73 4.87 -24.94 1.50
N GLU A 74 5.38 -25.54 0.44
CA GLU A 74 6.79 -25.85 0.19
C GLU A 74 7.65 -24.59 -0.02
N ASN A 75 7.08 -23.53 -0.60
CA ASN A 75 7.80 -22.30 -0.91
C ASN A 75 7.85 -21.31 0.28
N PHE A 76 7.07 -21.56 1.33
CA PHE A 76 6.96 -20.65 2.47
C PHE A 76 8.33 -20.37 3.13
N ARG A 77 9.11 -21.42 3.44
CA ARG A 77 10.40 -21.27 4.12
C ARG A 77 11.42 -20.50 3.26
N ILE A 78 11.38 -20.70 1.95
CA ILE A 78 12.29 -20.04 1.00
C ILE A 78 11.92 -18.56 0.87
N ALA A 79 10.63 -18.26 0.74
CA ALA A 79 10.13 -16.89 0.61
C ALA A 79 10.41 -16.04 1.85
N PHE A 80 10.24 -16.61 3.05
CA PHE A 80 10.45 -15.91 4.33
C PHE A 80 11.90 -15.89 4.82
N ARG A 81 12.85 -16.43 4.03
CA ARG A 81 14.27 -16.25 4.33
C ARG A 81 14.64 -14.77 4.13
N PRO A 82 15.25 -14.11 5.15
CA PRO A 82 15.69 -12.72 5.01
C PRO A 82 16.61 -12.55 3.81
N SER A 83 16.35 -11.52 3.02
CA SER A 83 17.20 -11.12 1.89
C SER A 83 17.32 -9.61 1.90
N PHE A 84 18.53 -9.14 2.22
CA PHE A 84 18.82 -7.71 2.29
C PHE A 84 18.52 -7.01 0.97
N LEU A 85 18.84 -7.65 -0.16
CA LEU A 85 18.59 -7.06 -1.48
C LEU A 85 17.10 -6.86 -1.75
N ARG A 86 16.24 -7.83 -1.38
CA ARG A 86 14.78 -7.69 -1.52
C ARG A 86 14.26 -6.55 -0.66
N MET A 87 14.71 -6.49 0.60
CA MET A 87 14.35 -5.44 1.55
C MET A 87 14.78 -4.05 1.05
N LEU A 88 15.99 -3.94 0.51
CA LEU A 88 16.50 -2.71 -0.07
C LEU A 88 15.64 -2.24 -1.25
N TRP A 89 15.26 -3.14 -2.17
CA TRP A 89 14.38 -2.78 -3.28
C TRP A 89 12.99 -2.32 -2.82
N LEU A 90 12.41 -2.98 -1.81
CA LEU A 90 11.15 -2.54 -1.23
C LEU A 90 11.32 -1.17 -0.57
N PHE A 91 12.37 -0.98 0.23
CA PHE A 91 12.67 0.29 0.89
C PHE A 91 12.81 1.43 -0.11
N LEU A 92 13.64 1.28 -1.14
CA LEU A 92 13.82 2.30 -2.18
C LEU A 92 12.52 2.57 -2.94
N GLY A 93 11.77 1.53 -3.27
CA GLY A 93 10.48 1.65 -3.96
C GLY A 93 9.45 2.42 -3.14
N VAL A 94 9.31 2.07 -1.86
CA VAL A 94 8.41 2.75 -0.91
C VAL A 94 8.88 4.16 -0.62
N ALA A 95 10.18 4.41 -0.52
CA ALA A 95 10.74 5.76 -0.36
C ALA A 95 10.40 6.65 -1.55
N VAL A 96 10.55 6.16 -2.79
CA VAL A 96 10.13 6.90 -3.99
C VAL A 96 8.63 7.15 -3.99
N LEU A 97 7.80 6.14 -3.67
CA LEU A 97 6.36 6.31 -3.55
C LEU A 97 6.02 7.37 -2.48
N PHE A 98 6.65 7.32 -1.32
CA PHE A 98 6.47 8.30 -0.25
C PHE A 98 6.83 9.70 -0.70
N LEU A 99 7.95 9.90 -1.42
CA LEU A 99 8.33 11.21 -1.97
C LEU A 99 7.30 11.73 -2.98
N LEU A 100 6.76 10.86 -3.85
CA LEU A 100 5.70 11.23 -4.79
C LEU A 100 4.41 11.62 -4.06
N MET A 101 4.03 10.84 -3.04
CA MET A 101 2.85 11.12 -2.21
C MET A 101 3.02 12.42 -1.44
N TRP A 102 4.20 12.66 -0.86
CA TRP A 102 4.54 13.91 -0.18
C TRP A 102 4.45 15.12 -1.13
N TYR A 103 4.91 14.99 -2.37
CA TYR A 103 4.77 16.05 -3.37
C TYR A 103 3.30 16.32 -3.75
N VAL A 104 2.48 15.27 -3.89
CA VAL A 104 1.04 15.42 -4.15
C VAL A 104 0.32 16.06 -2.96
N ASP A 105 0.70 15.72 -1.72
CA ASP A 105 0.12 16.31 -0.51
C ASP A 105 0.37 17.82 -0.44
N ARG A 106 1.54 18.30 -0.90
CA ARG A 106 1.82 19.74 -1.02
C ARG A 106 0.90 20.48 -1.99
N LEU A 107 0.22 19.79 -2.89
CA LEU A 107 -0.81 20.41 -3.73
C LEU A 107 -2.06 20.77 -2.91
N THR A 108 -2.32 20.04 -1.82
CA THR A 108 -3.42 20.33 -0.88
C THR A 108 -3.21 21.70 -0.21
N ASP A 109 -1.98 22.04 0.17
CA ASP A 109 -1.62 23.36 0.74
C ASP A 109 -1.99 24.53 -0.19
N ARG A 110 -1.96 24.28 -1.51
CA ARG A 110 -2.25 25.29 -2.55
C ARG A 110 -3.62 25.14 -3.18
N GLN A 111 -4.43 24.20 -2.71
CA GLN A 111 -5.70 23.81 -3.34
C GLN A 111 -6.67 24.99 -3.45
N TYR A 112 -6.76 25.83 -2.40
CA TYR A 112 -7.57 27.06 -2.44
C TYR A 112 -7.10 28.05 -3.49
N GLN A 113 -5.78 28.30 -3.57
CA GLN A 113 -5.19 29.23 -4.55
C GLN A 113 -5.44 28.76 -5.99
N ILE A 114 -5.32 27.45 -6.24
CA ILE A 114 -5.61 26.85 -7.54
C ILE A 114 -7.11 26.98 -7.86
N ALA A 115 -7.99 26.70 -6.89
CA ALA A 115 -9.43 26.80 -7.09
C ALA A 115 -9.88 28.23 -7.43
N ASP A 116 -9.37 29.23 -6.72
CA ASP A 116 -9.66 30.65 -6.98
C ASP A 116 -9.14 31.09 -8.35
N TYR A 117 -7.93 30.66 -8.70
CA TYR A 117 -7.36 30.93 -10.01
C TYR A 117 -8.21 30.33 -11.15
N LEU A 118 -8.61 29.05 -11.00
CA LEU A 118 -9.49 28.40 -11.97
C LEU A 118 -10.82 29.15 -12.08
N TYR A 119 -11.45 29.49 -10.95
CA TYR A 119 -12.70 30.25 -10.95
C TYR A 119 -12.59 31.58 -11.70
N ALA A 120 -11.53 32.34 -11.42
CA ALA A 120 -11.27 33.63 -12.03
C ALA A 120 -11.03 33.54 -13.55
N LYS A 121 -10.36 32.48 -14.02
CA LYS A 121 -10.02 32.29 -15.44
C LYS A 121 -11.08 31.55 -16.27
N MET A 122 -12.02 30.87 -15.63
CA MET A 122 -13.04 30.09 -16.33
C MET A 122 -14.09 30.99 -17.01
N PRO A 123 -14.56 30.61 -18.21
CA PRO A 123 -15.62 31.34 -18.90
C PRO A 123 -16.94 31.24 -18.10
N PRO A 124 -17.88 32.19 -18.29
CA PRO A 124 -19.14 32.20 -17.56
C PRO A 124 -19.95 30.89 -17.65
N SER A 125 -19.82 30.14 -18.75
CA SER A 125 -20.50 28.84 -18.95
C SER A 125 -19.96 27.70 -18.09
N LEU A 126 -18.70 27.78 -17.65
CA LEU A 126 -18.04 26.75 -16.84
C LEU A 126 -17.92 27.15 -15.37
N ARG A 127 -18.17 28.41 -15.05
CA ARG A 127 -18.04 28.97 -13.70
C ARG A 127 -19.22 28.53 -12.80
N PRO A 128 -18.98 27.79 -11.71
CA PRO A 128 -20.03 27.38 -10.78
C PRO A 128 -20.69 28.58 -10.12
N LYS A 129 -22.01 28.51 -9.89
CA LYS A 129 -22.74 29.59 -9.20
C LYS A 129 -22.34 29.72 -7.73
N ASP A 130 -21.97 28.60 -7.10
CA ASP A 130 -21.59 28.53 -5.67
C ASP A 130 -20.13 28.97 -5.41
N GLY A 131 -19.47 29.56 -6.40
CA GLY A 131 -18.12 30.12 -6.28
C GLY A 131 -16.99 29.11 -6.49
N ALA A 132 -15.78 29.51 -6.07
CA ALA A 132 -14.56 28.70 -6.18
C ALA A 132 -14.56 27.45 -5.29
N SER A 133 -15.44 27.40 -4.28
CA SER A 133 -15.64 26.26 -3.38
C SER A 133 -15.89 24.94 -4.11
N VAL A 134 -16.61 24.99 -5.24
CA VAL A 134 -16.89 23.81 -6.08
C VAL A 134 -15.61 23.30 -6.75
N TYR A 135 -14.73 24.20 -7.23
CA TYR A 135 -13.43 23.79 -7.76
C TYR A 135 -12.53 23.23 -6.67
N TYR A 136 -12.53 23.84 -5.48
CA TYR A 136 -11.81 23.32 -4.32
C TYR A 136 -12.25 21.88 -4.01
N ALA A 137 -13.54 21.61 -3.89
CA ALA A 137 -14.06 20.27 -3.61
C ALA A 137 -13.66 19.25 -4.71
N ARG A 138 -13.78 19.63 -5.98
CA ARG A 138 -13.39 18.77 -7.12
C ARG A 138 -11.89 18.48 -7.14
N LEU A 139 -11.05 19.48 -6.90
CA LEU A 139 -9.60 19.30 -6.80
C LEU A 139 -9.25 18.36 -5.65
N GLY A 140 -9.92 18.49 -4.50
CA GLY A 140 -9.72 17.59 -3.36
C GLY A 140 -10.02 16.14 -3.70
N VAL A 141 -11.09 15.88 -4.46
CA VAL A 141 -11.39 14.53 -4.96
C VAL A 141 -10.30 14.02 -5.92
N ILE A 142 -9.85 14.85 -6.86
CA ILE A 142 -8.79 14.48 -7.82
C ILE A 142 -7.49 14.17 -7.08
N ILE A 143 -7.05 15.05 -6.17
CA ILE A 143 -5.85 14.86 -5.34
C ILE A 143 -5.97 13.57 -4.54
N SER A 144 -7.13 13.34 -3.91
CA SER A 144 -7.38 12.10 -3.15
C SER A 144 -7.29 10.84 -4.01
N ILE A 145 -7.83 10.85 -5.23
CA ILE A 145 -7.72 9.72 -6.17
C ILE A 145 -6.26 9.52 -6.58
N VAL A 146 -5.53 10.60 -6.88
CA VAL A 146 -4.11 10.50 -7.24
C VAL A 146 -3.29 9.91 -6.09
N PHE A 147 -3.51 10.39 -4.88
CA PHE A 147 -2.78 10.02 -3.68
C PHE A 147 -3.08 8.58 -3.22
N TRP A 148 -4.36 8.23 -3.07
CA TRP A 148 -4.76 6.95 -2.47
C TRP A 148 -4.89 5.80 -3.47
N PHE A 149 -5.14 6.10 -4.76
CA PHE A 149 -5.36 5.07 -5.77
C PHE A 149 -4.26 5.07 -6.83
N LEU A 150 -4.06 6.18 -7.54
CA LEU A 150 -3.24 6.18 -8.75
C LEU A 150 -1.76 5.95 -8.45
N LEU A 151 -1.16 6.71 -7.53
CA LEU A 151 0.25 6.61 -7.19
C LEU A 151 0.63 5.21 -6.67
N PRO A 152 -0.07 4.64 -5.66
CA PRO A 152 0.22 3.28 -5.21
C PRO A 152 0.03 2.25 -6.34
N SER A 153 -1.04 2.35 -7.13
CA SER A 153 -1.30 1.40 -8.23
C SER A 153 -0.28 1.48 -9.36
N LEU A 154 0.33 2.64 -9.60
CA LEU A 154 1.41 2.77 -10.58
C LEU A 154 2.73 2.19 -10.05
N MET A 155 3.05 2.42 -8.78
CA MET A 155 4.34 2.05 -8.20
C MET A 155 4.41 0.56 -7.80
N LEU A 156 3.34 0.02 -7.23
CA LEU A 156 3.34 -1.34 -6.65
C LEU A 156 3.81 -2.44 -7.62
N PRO A 157 3.41 -2.48 -8.90
CA PRO A 157 3.91 -3.50 -9.85
C PRO A 157 5.40 -3.37 -10.15
N LEU A 158 5.95 -2.16 -10.13
CA LEU A 158 7.37 -1.91 -10.37
C LEU A 158 8.22 -2.35 -9.18
N ILE A 159 7.75 -2.03 -7.96
CA ILE A 159 8.35 -2.46 -6.70
C ILE A 159 8.30 -3.98 -6.61
N ALA A 160 7.13 -4.58 -6.79
CA ALA A 160 6.93 -6.03 -6.73
C ALA A 160 7.82 -6.76 -7.74
N ALA A 161 7.96 -6.24 -8.97
CA ALA A 161 8.86 -6.83 -9.96
C ALA A 161 10.30 -6.94 -9.44
N ARG A 162 10.84 -5.88 -8.82
CA ARG A 162 12.20 -5.93 -8.26
C ARG A 162 12.31 -6.84 -7.04
N VAL A 163 11.33 -6.82 -6.15
CA VAL A 163 11.31 -7.68 -4.94
C VAL A 163 11.28 -9.16 -5.31
N ILE A 164 10.50 -9.53 -6.33
CA ILE A 164 10.35 -10.92 -6.84
C ILE A 164 11.56 -11.35 -7.70
N GLY A 165 12.50 -10.44 -8.00
CA GLY A 165 13.63 -10.72 -8.89
C GLY A 165 13.29 -10.70 -10.38
N ALA A 166 12.12 -10.18 -10.75
CA ALA A 166 11.72 -9.94 -12.13
C ALA A 166 12.29 -8.63 -12.70
N ARG A 167 12.31 -8.52 -14.03
CA ARG A 167 12.67 -7.27 -14.72
C ARG A 167 11.57 -6.22 -14.53
N VAL A 168 11.94 -4.93 -14.43
CA VAL A 168 10.97 -3.81 -14.33
C VAL A 168 9.94 -3.81 -15.46
N ARG A 169 10.33 -4.27 -16.66
CA ARG A 169 9.43 -4.44 -17.81
C ARG A 169 8.22 -5.33 -17.50
N ALA A 170 8.36 -6.33 -16.61
CA ALA A 170 7.25 -7.16 -16.18
C ALA A 170 6.22 -6.36 -15.35
N GLY A 171 6.70 -5.44 -14.50
CA GLY A 171 5.86 -4.48 -13.77
C GLY A 171 5.17 -3.49 -14.70
N LEU A 172 5.89 -2.91 -15.66
CA LEU A 172 5.31 -1.99 -16.66
C LEU A 172 4.22 -2.67 -17.50
N LYS A 173 4.43 -3.91 -17.93
CA LYS A 173 3.42 -4.70 -18.65
C LYS A 173 2.16 -4.95 -17.81
N THR A 174 2.27 -4.99 -16.48
CA THR A 174 1.10 -5.13 -15.60
C THR A 174 0.17 -3.91 -15.70
N LEU A 175 0.74 -2.70 -15.84
CA LEU A 175 -0.01 -1.45 -15.93
C LEU A 175 -0.89 -1.35 -17.19
N ILE A 176 -0.60 -2.11 -18.24
CA ILE A 176 -1.39 -2.11 -19.48
C ILE A 176 -2.65 -2.99 -19.33
N ARG A 177 -2.71 -3.86 -18.31
CA ARG A 177 -3.81 -4.82 -18.16
C ARG A 177 -5.00 -4.19 -17.44
N TRP A 178 -6.13 -4.03 -18.12
CA TRP A 178 -7.37 -3.52 -17.50
C TRP A 178 -7.80 -4.33 -16.26
N ARG A 179 -7.57 -5.65 -16.25
CA ARG A 179 -7.87 -6.53 -15.11
C ARG A 179 -7.08 -6.18 -13.86
N TYR A 180 -5.86 -5.64 -14.03
CA TYR A 180 -5.06 -5.16 -12.91
C TYR A 180 -5.72 -3.94 -12.27
N TRP A 181 -6.11 -2.95 -13.09
CA TRP A 181 -6.79 -1.75 -12.61
C TRP A 181 -8.11 -2.06 -11.91
N LEU A 182 -8.94 -2.94 -12.47
CA LEU A 182 -10.18 -3.36 -11.81
C LEU A 182 -9.90 -4.00 -10.44
N ALA A 183 -8.87 -4.85 -10.36
CA ALA A 183 -8.50 -5.48 -9.10
C ALA A 183 -7.97 -4.47 -8.07
N MET A 184 -7.17 -3.49 -8.49
CA MET A 184 -6.69 -2.41 -7.62
C MET A 184 -7.82 -1.50 -7.14
N ILE A 185 -8.83 -1.21 -7.98
CA ILE A 185 -10.03 -0.47 -7.55
C ILE A 185 -10.68 -1.20 -6.38
N VAL A 186 -10.92 -2.51 -6.53
CA VAL A 186 -11.54 -3.31 -5.47
C VAL A 186 -10.69 -3.30 -4.19
N THR A 187 -9.38 -3.52 -4.28
CA THR A 187 -8.54 -3.55 -3.07
C THR A 187 -8.43 -2.17 -2.41
N VAL A 188 -8.33 -1.09 -3.17
CA VAL A 188 -8.30 0.28 -2.61
C VAL A 188 -9.65 0.67 -2.01
N CYS A 189 -10.77 0.33 -2.66
CA CYS A 189 -12.10 0.57 -2.10
C CYS A 189 -12.28 -0.16 -0.75
N VAL A 190 -11.83 -1.40 -0.63
CA VAL A 190 -11.96 -2.18 0.61
C VAL A 190 -10.95 -1.75 1.67
N GLY A 191 -9.68 -1.59 1.29
CA GLY A 191 -8.58 -1.36 2.23
C GLY A 191 -8.46 0.09 2.70
N VAL A 192 -8.81 1.05 1.84
CA VAL A 192 -8.67 2.49 2.12
C VAL A 192 -10.04 3.11 2.35
N TRP A 193 -10.88 3.15 1.31
CA TRP A 193 -12.13 3.93 1.37
C TRP A 193 -13.10 3.41 2.43
N LEU A 194 -13.38 2.10 2.44
CA LEU A 194 -14.28 1.49 3.42
C LEU A 194 -13.73 1.64 4.85
N THR A 195 -12.41 1.50 5.03
CA THR A 195 -11.74 1.75 6.31
C THR A 195 -11.93 3.21 6.76
N THR A 196 -11.78 4.19 5.87
CA THR A 196 -12.03 5.61 6.16
C THR A 196 -13.50 5.87 6.53
N VAL A 197 -14.45 5.30 5.79
CA VAL A 197 -15.88 5.42 6.09
C VAL A 197 -16.19 4.83 7.47
N LEU A 198 -15.65 3.64 7.75
CA LEU A 198 -15.82 2.95 9.01
C LEU A 198 -15.26 3.78 10.18
N LEU A 199 -14.03 4.30 10.07
CA LEU A 199 -13.40 5.09 11.13
C LEU A 199 -14.08 6.45 11.37
N ASN A 200 -14.71 7.03 10.35
CA ASN A 200 -15.44 8.30 10.50
C ASN A 200 -16.88 8.13 11.03
N TRP A 201 -17.41 6.91 11.05
CA TRP A 201 -18.73 6.63 11.59
C TRP A 201 -18.75 6.73 13.12
N LYS A 202 -19.60 7.59 13.71
CA LYS A 202 -19.68 7.80 15.16
C LYS A 202 -21.03 7.34 15.73
N PRO A 203 -21.15 6.08 16.19
CA PRO A 203 -22.38 5.61 16.82
C PRO A 203 -22.37 5.84 18.35
N GLY A 204 -23.54 6.19 18.90
CA GLY A 204 -23.78 6.21 20.34
C GLY A 204 -23.65 7.57 21.04
N LYS A 205 -24.44 7.75 22.12
CA LYS A 205 -24.45 8.97 22.94
C LYS A 205 -23.69 8.83 24.28
N SER A 206 -23.36 7.62 24.71
CA SER A 206 -22.62 7.36 25.96
C SER A 206 -21.13 7.10 25.72
N LEU A 207 -20.29 7.40 26.71
CA LEU A 207 -18.83 7.23 26.63
C LEU A 207 -18.45 5.76 26.37
N SER A 208 -18.99 4.81 27.12
CA SER A 208 -18.68 3.38 26.95
C SER A 208 -19.12 2.83 25.58
N ALA A 209 -20.21 3.35 25.01
CA ALA A 209 -20.64 2.97 23.65
C ALA A 209 -19.69 3.54 22.58
N GLN A 210 -19.17 4.75 22.80
CA GLN A 210 -18.18 5.36 21.90
C GLN A 210 -16.83 4.63 21.95
N GLU A 211 -16.37 4.26 23.15
CA GLU A 211 -15.16 3.46 23.35
C GLU A 211 -15.29 2.09 22.69
N GLY A 212 -16.36 1.35 22.99
CA GLY A 212 -16.61 0.03 22.39
C GLY A 212 -16.73 0.10 20.87
N SER A 213 -17.39 1.13 20.34
CA SER A 213 -17.47 1.37 18.91
C SER A 213 -16.10 1.66 18.29
N LEU A 214 -15.27 2.47 18.95
CA LEU A 214 -13.94 2.79 18.44
C LEU A 214 -13.08 1.52 18.34
N ILE A 215 -13.07 0.69 19.39
CA ILE A 215 -12.33 -0.58 19.39
C ILE A 215 -12.79 -1.48 18.25
N PHE A 216 -14.11 -1.65 18.08
CA PHE A 216 -14.67 -2.45 16.99
C PHE A 216 -14.28 -1.92 15.61
N ARG A 217 -14.41 -0.60 15.38
CA ARG A 217 -14.08 0.04 14.10
C ARG A 217 -12.58 -0.08 13.78
N MET A 218 -11.72 0.08 14.77
CA MET A 218 -10.27 -0.09 14.62
C MET A 218 -9.92 -1.56 14.30
N ALA A 219 -10.51 -2.52 15.00
CA ALA A 219 -10.30 -3.94 14.74
C ALA A 219 -10.78 -4.36 13.33
N LEU A 220 -11.98 -3.94 12.95
CA LEU A 220 -12.52 -4.24 11.62
C LEU A 220 -11.72 -3.53 10.51
N GLY A 221 -11.35 -2.27 10.70
CA GLY A 221 -10.49 -1.54 9.77
C GLY A 221 -9.13 -2.20 9.59
N TYR A 222 -8.53 -2.70 10.68
CA TYR A 222 -7.29 -3.45 10.64
C TYR A 222 -7.40 -4.75 9.82
N LEU A 223 -8.50 -5.50 9.98
CA LEU A 223 -8.77 -6.70 9.20
C LEU A 223 -8.98 -6.38 7.71
N LEU A 224 -9.72 -5.32 7.39
CA LEU A 224 -9.94 -4.88 6.01
C LEU A 224 -8.64 -4.44 5.34
N ALA A 225 -7.81 -3.65 6.02
CA ALA A 225 -6.52 -3.23 5.52
C ALA A 225 -5.58 -4.44 5.29
N THR A 226 -5.51 -5.36 6.26
CA THR A 226 -4.64 -6.54 6.17
C THR A 226 -5.07 -7.47 5.04
N THR A 227 -6.37 -7.77 4.92
CA THR A 227 -6.88 -8.64 3.85
C THR A 227 -6.76 -7.99 2.48
N SER A 228 -6.96 -6.67 2.37
CA SER A 228 -6.74 -5.92 1.13
C SER A 228 -5.27 -5.94 0.70
N TRP A 229 -4.34 -5.76 1.63
CA TRP A 229 -2.91 -5.88 1.34
C TRP A 229 -2.53 -7.28 0.84
N LEU A 230 -2.94 -8.34 1.56
CA LEU A 230 -2.64 -9.72 1.16
C LEU A 230 -3.23 -10.07 -0.21
N THR A 231 -4.45 -9.60 -0.48
CA THR A 231 -5.09 -9.72 -1.79
C THR A 231 -4.25 -9.02 -2.86
N THR A 232 -3.84 -7.77 -2.60
CA THR A 232 -2.98 -6.97 -3.49
C THR A 232 -1.66 -7.68 -3.77
N ALA A 233 -0.98 -8.20 -2.75
CA ALA A 233 0.25 -8.98 -2.92
C ALA A 233 0.04 -10.18 -3.85
N GLY A 234 -1.04 -10.96 -3.66
CA GLY A 234 -1.38 -12.09 -4.52
C GLY A 234 -1.70 -11.72 -5.97
N LEU A 235 -2.34 -10.56 -6.17
CA LEU A 235 -2.58 -10.00 -7.50
C LEU A 235 -1.28 -9.59 -8.18
N LEU A 236 -0.40 -8.88 -7.47
CA LEU A 236 0.91 -8.45 -7.97
C LEU A 236 1.78 -9.65 -8.33
N GLY A 237 1.88 -10.64 -7.45
CA GLY A 237 2.60 -11.89 -7.70
C GLY A 237 2.12 -12.58 -8.97
N TYR A 238 0.80 -12.72 -9.15
CA TYR A 238 0.22 -13.28 -10.37
C TYR A 238 0.61 -12.50 -11.64
N PHE A 239 0.38 -11.19 -11.67
CA PHE A 239 0.60 -10.41 -12.89
C PHE A 239 2.08 -10.27 -13.25
N VAL A 240 2.93 -9.97 -12.26
CA VAL A 240 4.37 -9.82 -12.46
C VAL A 240 4.99 -11.13 -12.91
N ARG A 241 4.65 -12.26 -12.28
CA ARG A 241 5.19 -13.57 -12.66
C ARG A 241 4.79 -13.96 -14.08
N THR A 242 3.50 -13.85 -14.40
CA THR A 242 2.97 -14.13 -15.74
C THR A 242 3.70 -13.30 -16.82
N ASN A 243 4.04 -12.05 -16.54
CA ASN A 243 4.76 -11.19 -17.49
C ASN A 243 6.26 -11.50 -17.60
N SER A 244 6.83 -12.18 -16.61
CA SER A 244 8.25 -12.55 -16.55
C SER A 244 8.53 -13.84 -17.34
N ASP A 245 7.65 -14.83 -17.21
CA ASP A 245 7.78 -16.12 -17.91
C ASP A 245 7.68 -15.95 -19.45
N ILE A 246 6.90 -14.96 -19.92
CA ILE A 246 6.81 -14.58 -21.34
C ILE A 246 8.17 -14.12 -21.91
N VAL A 247 9.10 -13.64 -21.08
CA VAL A 247 10.42 -13.16 -21.53
C VAL A 247 11.47 -14.28 -21.50
N GLY A 248 11.29 -15.30 -20.65
CA GLY A 248 12.21 -16.44 -20.54
C GLY A 248 12.14 -17.45 -21.69
N ASN A 249 11.05 -17.49 -22.45
CA ASN A 249 10.80 -18.49 -23.49
C ASN A 249 11.13 -18.03 -24.92
N SER A 250 12.06 -17.06 -25.07
CA SER A 250 12.47 -16.52 -26.38
C SER A 250 13.90 -16.88 -26.79
N ALA A 251 14.49 -17.91 -26.16
CA ALA A 251 15.73 -18.50 -26.69
C ALA A 251 15.39 -19.28 -27.98
N PRO A 252 16.05 -19.01 -29.11
CA PRO A 252 15.84 -19.81 -30.32
C PRO A 252 16.29 -21.25 -30.05
N GLU A 253 15.43 -22.20 -30.42
CA GLU A 253 15.76 -23.61 -30.48
C GLU A 253 17.02 -23.76 -31.38
N PRO A 254 18.09 -24.42 -30.93
CA PRO A 254 19.25 -24.64 -31.80
C PRO A 254 18.76 -25.46 -33.00
N ALA A 255 18.97 -24.91 -34.20
CA ALA A 255 18.67 -25.59 -35.45
C ALA A 255 19.37 -26.96 -35.45
N LYS A 256 18.58 -28.01 -35.65
CA LYS A 256 19.08 -29.37 -35.88
C LYS A 256 19.72 -29.47 -37.26
#